data_AF-A0A353X2C4-F1
#
_entry.id   AF-A0A353X2C4-F1
#
_cell.length_a   1.000
_cell.length_b   1.000
_cell.length_c   1.000
_cell.angle_alpha   90.00
_cell.angle_beta   90.00
_cell.angle_gamma   90.00
#
_symmetry.space_group_name_H-M   'P 1'
#
loop_
_entity.id
_entity.type
_entity.pdbx_description
1 polymer ?
#
loop_
_entity_poly.entity_id
_entity_poly.type
_entity_poly.pdbx_seq_one_letter_code
_entity_poly.pdbx_strand_id
1 'polypeptide(L)' 'MEKLDLKKIVVIISIVIMIAGIAGMFYCLPFLYSARIEDLVGAGFPFLAGSIMLIGGLISIAIVSKKDN' A
#
# COMPACT_ATOMS: atom_id res chain seq x y z
N MET A 1 -21.30 5.12 20.90
CA MET A 1 -19.88 5.03 20.48
C MET A 1 -19.81 5.23 18.98
N GLU A 2 -18.98 6.17 18.56
CA GLU A 2 -19.13 6.99 17.36
C GLU A 2 -18.68 6.27 16.08
N LYS A 3 -19.61 5.96 15.16
CA LYS A 3 -19.28 5.36 13.85
C LYS A 3 -18.47 6.32 12.95
N LEU A 4 -18.60 7.63 13.19
CA LEU A 4 -17.93 8.67 12.42
C LEU A 4 -16.42 8.68 12.70
N ASP A 5 -16.03 8.55 13.97
CA ASP A 5 -14.64 8.51 14.41
C ASP A 5 -13.90 7.30 13.81
N LEU A 6 -14.53 6.11 13.87
CA LEU A 6 -13.95 4.89 13.31
C LEU A 6 -13.74 4.98 11.79
N LYS A 7 -14.68 5.57 11.03
CA LYS A 7 -14.51 5.77 9.58
C LYS A 7 -13.31 6.66 9.28
N LYS A 8 -13.16 7.77 10.02
CA LYS A 8 -12.02 8.68 9.85
C LYS A 8 -10.70 7.98 10.14
N ILE A 9 -10.63 7.19 11.22
CA ILE A 9 -9.46 6.39 11.57
C ILE A 9 -9.11 5.41 10.44
N VAL A 10 -10.10 4.68 9.91
CA VAL A 10 -9.87 3.73 8.81
C VAL A 10 -9.36 4.42 7.55
N VAL A 11 -9.91 5.60 7.19
CA VAL A 11 -9.44 6.36 6.02
C VAL A 11 -8.00 6.83 6.21
N ILE A 12 -7.66 7.38 7.39
CA ILE A 12 -6.29 7.83 7.69
C ILE A 12 -5.31 6.67 7.61
N ILE A 13 -5.62 5.54 8.26
CA ILE A 13 -4.78 4.33 8.24
C ILE A 13 -4.62 3.83 6.80
N SER A 14 -5.71 3.81 6.01
CA SER A 14 -5.66 3.36 4.63
C SER A 14 -4.74 4.23 3.76
N ILE A 15 -4.77 5.56 3.95
CA ILE A 15 -3.87 6.50 3.26
C ILE A 15 -2.41 6.24 3.66
N VAL A 16 -2.14 6.08 4.96
CA VAL A 16 -0.77 5.78 5.46
C VAL A 16 -0.25 4.46 4.89
N ILE A 17 -1.09 3.41 4.86
CA ILE A 17 -0.76 2.11 4.27
C ILE A 17 -0.47 2.23 2.77
N MET A 18 -1.26 3.01 2.03
CA MET A 18 -1.03 3.24 0.61
C MET A 18 0.30 3.97 0.36
N ILE A 19 0.60 5.01 1.14
CA ILE A 19 1.88 5.74 1.04
C ILE A 19 3.06 4.81 1.36
N ALA A 20 2.95 3.99 2.43
CA ALA A 20 3.96 3.00 2.77
C ALA A 20 4.16 1.96 1.65
N GLY A 21 3.07 1.50 1.02
CA GLY A 21 3.12 0.59 -0.12
C GLY A 21 3.80 1.20 -1.34
N ILE A 22 3.48 2.46 -1.68
CA ILE A 22 4.15 3.21 -2.74
C ILE A 22 5.65 3.36 -2.44
N ALA A 23 6.02 3.73 -1.21
CA ALA A 23 7.41 3.84 -0.81
C ALA A 23 8.17 2.51 -0.96
N GLY A 24 7.54 1.38 -0.60
CA GLY A 24 8.09 0.04 -0.81
C GLY A 24 8.32 -0.31 -2.29
N MET A 25 7.44 0.15 -3.20
CA MET A 25 7.64 0.01 -4.64
C MET A 25 8.78 0.91 -5.14
N PHE A 26 8.88 2.15 -4.66
CA PHE A 26 9.97 3.06 -5.04
C PHE A 26 11.33 2.53 -4.59
N TYR A 27 11.39 1.84 -3.45
CA TYR A 27 12.60 1.17 -2.97
C TYR A 27 13.11 0.08 -3.93
N CYS A 28 12.24 -0.52 -4.75
CA CYS A 28 12.61 -1.52 -5.77
C CYS A 28 13.34 -0.91 -6.98
N LEU A 29 13.10 0.38 -7.31
CA LEU A 29 13.67 1.02 -8.51
C LEU A 29 15.21 0.95 -8.65
N PRO A 30 16.03 1.22 -7.62
CA PRO A 30 17.49 1.12 -7.77
C PRO A 30 17.97 -0.31 -8.06
N PHE A 31 17.26 -1.32 -7.56
CA PHE A 31 17.64 -2.72 -7.73
C PHE A 31 17.27 -3.28 -9.11
N LEU A 32 16.27 -2.69 -9.79
CA LEU A 32 15.82 -3.10 -11.12
C LEU A 32 16.93 -2.98 -12.20
N TYR A 33 17.90 -2.09 -11.98
CA TYR A 33 19.03 -1.87 -12.89
C TYR A 33 20.29 -2.67 -12.52
N SER A 34 20.23 -3.54 -11.50
CA SER A 34 21.36 -4.38 -11.11
C SER A 34 21.61 -5.51 -12.11
N ALA A 35 22.87 -5.77 -12.45
CA ALA A 35 23.27 -6.90 -13.31
C ALA A 35 23.21 -8.27 -12.59
N ARG A 36 22.89 -8.27 -11.30
CA ARG A 36 22.81 -9.45 -10.43
C ARG A 36 21.36 -9.89 -10.24
N ILE A 37 21.07 -11.15 -10.57
CA ILE A 37 19.73 -11.72 -10.43
C ILE A 37 19.26 -11.76 -8.97
N GLU A 38 20.20 -11.88 -8.01
CA GLU A 38 19.84 -11.89 -6.59
C GLU A 38 19.17 -10.59 -6.13
N ASP A 39 19.66 -9.44 -6.61
CA ASP A 39 19.08 -8.13 -6.32
C ASP A 39 17.71 -7.97 -6.97
N LEU A 40 17.52 -8.51 -8.18
CA LEU A 40 16.27 -8.45 -8.93
C LEU A 40 15.16 -9.26 -8.24
N VAL A 41 15.48 -10.48 -7.77
CA VAL A 41 14.54 -11.31 -7.00
C VAL A 41 14.26 -10.68 -5.63
N GLY A 42 15.30 -10.16 -4.97
CA GLY A 42 15.16 -9.44 -3.71
C GLY A 42 14.27 -8.21 -3.81
N ALA A 43 14.27 -7.52 -4.95
CA ALA A 43 13.46 -6.34 -5.21
C ALA A 43 11.99 -6.67 -5.57
N GLY A 44 11.73 -7.88 -6.08
CA GLY A 44 10.37 -8.33 -6.38
C GLY A 44 9.48 -8.46 -5.14
N PHE A 45 10.04 -8.92 -4.02
CA PHE A 45 9.32 -9.04 -2.75
C PHE A 45 8.74 -7.71 -2.22
N PRO A 46 9.54 -6.64 -2.06
CA PRO A 46 9.03 -5.34 -1.61
C PRO A 46 8.08 -4.72 -2.63
N PHE A 47 8.27 -4.95 -3.93
CA PHE A 47 7.31 -4.50 -4.94
C PHE A 47 5.95 -5.20 -4.81
N LEU A 48 5.94 -6.52 -4.62
CA LEU A 48 4.72 -7.31 -4.42
C LEU A 48 4.01 -6.91 -3.12
N ALA A 49 4.76 -6.83 -2.01
CA ALA A 49 4.23 -6.39 -0.73
C ALA A 49 3.64 -4.98 -0.81
N GLY A 50 4.33 -4.05 -1.48
CA GLY A 50 3.85 -2.70 -1.74
C GLY A 50 2.55 -2.68 -2.57
N SER A 51 2.47 -3.53 -3.59
CA SER A 51 1.25 -3.68 -4.42
C SER A 51 0.06 -4.14 -3.60
N ILE A 52 0.26 -5.11 -2.71
CA ILE A 52 -0.79 -5.64 -1.84
C ILE A 52 -1.25 -4.57 -0.84
N MET A 53 -0.33 -3.81 -0.21
CA MET A 53 -0.70 -2.71 0.70
C MET A 53 -1.48 -1.61 -0.02
N LEU A 54 -1.05 -1.22 -1.21
CA LEU A 54 -1.72 -0.17 -1.99
C LEU A 54 -3.14 -0.58 -2.38
N ILE A 55 -3.32 -1.79 -2.92
CA ILE A 55 -4.62 -2.32 -3.30
C ILE A 55 -5.51 -2.52 -2.06
N GLY A 56 -4.97 -3.06 -0.97
CA GLY A 56 -5.71 -3.28 0.27
C GLY A 56 -6.22 -1.98 0.91
N GLY A 57 -5.40 -0.93 0.89
CA GLY A 57 -5.80 0.41 1.35
C GLY A 57 -6.87 1.03 0.44
N LEU A 58 -6.73 0.88 -0.88
CA LEU A 58 -7.72 1.39 -1.84
C LEU A 58 -9.08 0.69 -1.69
N ILE A 59 -9.08 -0.64 -1.53
CA ILE A 59 -10.29 -1.43 -1.27
C ILE A 59 -10.94 -0.98 0.04
N SER A 60 -10.15 -0.77 1.09
CA SER A 60 -10.67 -0.33 2.39
C SER A 60 -11.37 1.02 2.30
N ILE A 61 -10.78 1.99 1.57
CA ILE A 61 -11.42 3.28 1.30
C ILE A 61 -12.68 3.11 0.44
N ALA A 62 -12.63 2.28 -0.61
CA ALA A 62 -13.77 2.03 -1.48
C ALA A 62 -14.98 1.45 -0.71
N ILE A 63 -14.74 0.52 0.21
CA ILE A 63 -15.78 -0.06 1.07
C ILE A 63 -16.37 1.00 2.01
N VAL A 64 -15.52 1.82 2.65
CA VAL A 64 -15.97 2.89 3.55
C VAL A 64 -16.79 3.94 2.80
N SER A 65 -16.35 4.33 1.60
CA SER A 65 -17.02 5.32 0.75
C SER A 65 -18.36 4.81 0.20
N LYS A 66 -18.43 3.53 -0.22
CA LYS A 66 -19.68 2.87 -0.62
C LYS A 66 -20.68 2.72 0.51
N LYS A 67 -20.22 2.71 1.77
CA LYS A 67 -21.08 2.66 2.96
C LYS A 67 -21.41 4.05 3.52
N ASP A 68 -20.89 5.10 2.89
CA ASP A 68 -21.22 6.49 3.22
C ASP A 68 -22.31 7.07 2.30
N ASN A 69 -22.36 6.59 1.05
CA ASN A 69 -23.46 6.81 0.11
C ASN A 69 -24.60 5.80 0.33
#